data_AF-A0A922VYI7-F1
#
_entry.id   AF-A0A922VYI7-F1
#
_cell.length_a   1.000
_cell.length_b   1.000
_cell.length_c   1.000
_cell.angle_alpha   90.00
_cell.angle_beta   90.00
_cell.angle_gamma   90.00
#
_symmetry.space_group_name_H-M   'P 1'
#
loop_
_entity.id
_entity.type
_entity.pdbx_description
1 polymer ?
#
loop_
_entity_poly.entity_id
_entity_poly.type
_entity_poly.pdbx_seq_one_letter_code
_entity_poly.pdbx_strand_id
1 'polypeptide(L)'
;MFLAGLKLQAKAHLPVSKVIDTEGNHITISRYEDDVWDFWPYITRENAKDGEKRVIWGIALPGGTKLTDEKHYHLLVSAKDFVWSLHVDPIDGSKRPSMKTLISLIANLAFLLRWMVSNGIDRFSQLAGRTHEYVIAARNGGADAKTTVMRRLLLVEKLHAQAGKIDDFLPEHPWPLESAYILAGIDQRMAHRIPKTLVIPDETFIQLAKRAIEYIDDQAKDILSIQTEAEEAMTATRRRGVTDKIYIYGFGTNVARAHGYPGLRELGVEISMLKTACYICINMFSGLRNSEMMSLDSECI
;
A
#
# COMPACT_ATOMS: atom_id res chain seq x y z
N MET A 1 5.08 -10.28 9.03
CA MET A 1 5.95 -10.02 10.20
C MET A 1 6.51 -8.63 9.99
N PHE A 2 6.16 -7.68 10.86
CA PHE A 2 6.67 -6.31 10.76
C PHE A 2 8.13 -6.28 11.23
N LEU A 3 8.99 -5.57 10.49
CA LEU A 3 10.40 -5.39 10.88
C LEU A 3 10.55 -4.25 11.88
N ALA A 4 9.66 -3.26 11.82
CA ALA A 4 9.58 -2.18 12.79
C ALA A 4 9.48 -2.73 14.22
N GLY A 5 10.30 -2.18 15.12
CA GLY A 5 10.29 -2.55 16.55
C GLY A 5 10.98 -3.88 16.90
N LEU A 6 11.43 -4.68 15.92
CA LEU A 6 12.29 -5.83 16.20
C LEU A 6 13.71 -5.35 16.55
N LYS A 7 14.24 -5.82 17.67
CA LYS A 7 15.65 -5.60 18.00
C LYS A 7 16.54 -6.19 16.92
N LEU A 8 17.63 -5.50 16.58
CA LEU A 8 18.54 -5.93 15.53
C LEU A 8 19.10 -7.35 15.75
N GLN A 9 19.37 -7.73 17.00
CA GLN A 9 19.78 -9.09 17.36
C GLN A 9 18.75 -10.15 16.94
N ALA A 10 17.46 -9.84 17.07
CA ALA A 10 16.39 -10.72 16.60
C ALA A 10 16.31 -10.71 15.06
N LYS A 11 16.51 -9.55 14.42
CA LYS A 11 16.57 -9.44 12.96
C LYS A 11 17.71 -10.27 12.37
N ALA A 12 18.90 -10.23 12.98
CA ALA A 12 20.12 -10.88 12.51
C ALA A 12 19.91 -12.36 12.16
N HIS A 13 19.21 -13.09 13.02
CA HIS A 13 18.95 -14.51 12.84
C HIS A 13 17.75 -14.82 11.92
N LEU A 14 17.04 -13.81 11.41
CA LEU A 14 15.93 -14.03 10.50
C LEU A 14 16.42 -14.68 9.21
N PRO A 15 15.82 -15.82 8.82
CA PRO A 15 16.12 -16.46 7.55
C PRO A 15 15.53 -15.64 6.40
N VAL A 16 16.39 -15.17 5.51
CA VAL A 16 15.97 -14.47 4.28
C VAL A 16 15.79 -15.42 3.10
N SER A 17 16.34 -16.63 3.23
CA SER A 17 16.11 -17.74 2.32
C SER A 17 16.20 -19.10 3.02
N LYS A 18 15.35 -20.03 2.58
CA LYS A 18 15.27 -21.40 3.07
C LYS A 18 14.99 -22.38 1.94
N VAL A 19 15.50 -23.58 2.08
CA VAL A 19 15.15 -24.74 1.26
C VAL A 19 14.57 -25.84 2.14
N ILE A 20 13.79 -26.73 1.54
CA ILE A 20 13.36 -27.98 2.17
C ILE A 20 14.25 -29.08 1.60
N ASP A 21 14.91 -29.85 2.46
CA ASP A 21 15.75 -30.97 2.03
C ASP A 21 14.92 -32.20 1.63
N THR A 22 15.60 -33.28 1.22
CA THR A 22 14.97 -34.54 0.82
C THR A 22 14.25 -35.25 1.97
N GLU A 23 14.51 -34.86 3.21
CA GLU A 23 13.90 -35.41 4.42
C GLU A 23 12.74 -34.53 4.95
N GLY A 24 12.47 -33.40 4.30
CA GLY A 24 11.42 -32.45 4.68
C GLY A 24 11.85 -31.39 5.70
N ASN A 25 13.14 -31.32 6.05
CA ASN A 25 13.63 -30.33 7.01
C ASN A 25 13.88 -28.98 6.34
N HIS A 26 13.61 -27.89 7.08
CA HIS A 26 13.93 -26.54 6.63
C HIS A 26 15.40 -26.19 6.87
N ILE A 27 16.18 -26.08 5.79
CA ILE A 27 17.56 -25.59 5.83
C ILE A 27 17.56 -24.09 5.50
N THR A 28 18.17 -23.28 6.37
CA THR A 28 18.36 -21.84 6.12
C THR A 28 19.57 -21.67 5.20
N ILE A 29 19.39 -20.98 4.08
CA ILE A 29 20.45 -20.72 3.09
C ILE A 29 21.18 -19.42 3.41
N SER A 30 20.44 -18.35 3.70
CA SER A 30 20.99 -17.08 4.15
C SER A 30 20.14 -16.45 5.24
N ARG A 31 20.79 -15.70 6.10
CA ARG A 31 20.22 -14.90 7.17
C ARG A 31 20.32 -13.42 6.86
N TYR A 32 19.50 -12.63 7.56
CA TYR A 32 19.49 -11.18 7.43
C TYR A 32 20.87 -10.56 7.70
N GLU A 33 21.61 -11.08 8.68
CA GLU A 33 22.94 -10.58 9.03
C GLU A 33 23.98 -10.78 7.93
N ASP A 34 23.82 -11.79 7.08
CA ASP A 34 24.82 -12.15 6.06
C ASP A 34 25.08 -11.00 5.09
N ASP A 35 26.35 -10.83 4.69
CA ASP A 35 26.75 -9.88 3.65
C ASP A 35 26.31 -10.29 2.24
N VAL A 36 25.91 -11.56 2.09
CA VAL A 36 25.38 -12.11 0.86
C VAL A 36 24.08 -12.84 1.17
N TRP A 37 22.99 -12.38 0.59
CA TRP A 37 21.72 -13.11 0.62
C TRP A 37 21.61 -13.94 -0.65
N ASP A 38 21.70 -15.26 -0.51
CA ASP A 38 21.52 -16.22 -1.60
C ASP A 38 20.06 -16.68 -1.64
N PHE A 39 19.39 -16.41 -2.74
CA PHE A 39 17.99 -16.77 -2.96
C PHE A 39 17.82 -18.08 -3.74
N TRP A 40 18.88 -18.85 -3.96
CA TRP A 40 18.74 -20.23 -4.42
C TRP A 40 17.99 -21.08 -3.37
N PRO A 41 17.04 -21.96 -3.75
CA PRO A 41 16.60 -22.31 -5.10
C PRO A 41 15.33 -21.57 -5.57
N TYR A 42 14.91 -20.47 -4.93
CA TYR A 42 13.73 -19.70 -5.37
C TYR A 42 13.84 -19.21 -6.82
N ILE A 43 15.06 -19.18 -7.37
CA ILE A 43 15.36 -18.87 -8.75
C ILE A 43 15.84 -20.15 -9.43
N THR A 44 14.89 -20.92 -9.96
CA THR A 44 15.06 -22.30 -10.46
C THR A 44 15.83 -22.44 -11.76
N ARG A 45 16.21 -21.34 -12.42
CA ARG A 45 17.02 -21.40 -13.64
C ARG A 45 18.45 -21.80 -13.27
N GLU A 46 18.79 -23.07 -13.48
CA GLU A 46 20.13 -23.61 -13.21
C GLU A 46 21.22 -22.77 -13.90
N ASN A 47 20.99 -22.39 -15.16
CA ASN A 47 21.91 -21.57 -15.98
C ASN A 47 21.93 -20.06 -15.65
N ALA A 48 21.15 -19.59 -14.67
CA ALA A 48 21.24 -18.19 -14.24
C ALA A 48 22.58 -17.95 -13.52
N LYS A 49 23.26 -16.87 -13.89
CA LYS A 49 24.54 -16.46 -13.27
C LYS A 49 24.36 -16.24 -11.76
N ASP A 50 25.40 -16.45 -10.97
CA ASP A 50 25.36 -16.25 -9.51
C ASP A 50 24.82 -14.87 -9.08
N GLY A 51 25.16 -13.81 -9.82
CA GLY A 51 24.66 -12.45 -9.57
C GLY A 51 23.16 -12.28 -9.81
N GLU A 52 22.51 -13.20 -10.53
CA GLU A 52 21.06 -13.23 -10.73
C GLU A 52 20.33 -13.98 -9.61
N LYS A 53 21.08 -14.59 -8.67
CA LYS A 53 20.56 -15.37 -7.55
C LYS A 53 20.82 -14.72 -6.19
N ARG A 54 21.73 -13.75 -6.14
CA ARG A 54 22.26 -13.19 -4.88
C ARG A 54 22.07 -11.69 -4.78
N VAL A 55 21.88 -11.21 -3.55
CA VAL A 55 22.11 -9.80 -3.18
C VAL A 55 23.44 -9.74 -2.44
N ILE A 56 24.37 -8.95 -2.95
CA ILE A 56 25.69 -8.76 -2.36
C ILE A 56 25.72 -7.36 -1.73
N TRP A 57 25.75 -7.31 -0.40
CA TRP A 57 25.70 -6.06 0.36
C TRP A 57 27.04 -5.30 0.37
N GLY A 58 28.12 -5.92 -0.08
CA GLY A 58 29.44 -5.31 -0.31
C GLY A 58 29.47 -4.27 -1.44
N ILE A 59 28.47 -3.40 -1.51
CA ILE A 59 28.33 -2.32 -2.49
C ILE A 59 29.47 -1.34 -2.30
N ALA A 60 30.27 -1.09 -3.34
CA ALA A 60 31.29 -0.05 -3.32
C ALA A 60 30.66 1.33 -3.16
N LEU A 61 31.24 2.16 -2.31
CA LEU A 61 30.81 3.51 -1.96
C LEU A 61 31.94 4.52 -2.28
N PRO A 62 31.62 5.83 -2.37
CA PRO A 62 32.63 6.87 -2.52
C PRO A 62 33.75 6.78 -1.48
N GLY A 63 34.96 7.20 -1.86
CA GLY A 63 36.13 7.12 -0.97
C GLY A 63 36.70 5.71 -0.81
N GLY A 64 36.37 4.77 -1.70
CA GLY A 64 36.99 3.43 -1.75
C GLY A 64 36.47 2.44 -0.71
N THR A 65 35.41 2.79 0.02
CA THR A 65 34.82 1.95 1.07
C THR A 65 33.65 1.11 0.58
N LYS A 66 33.23 0.12 1.36
CA LYS A 66 32.06 -0.74 1.06
C LYS A 66 30.95 -0.47 2.06
N LEU A 67 29.70 -0.70 1.66
CA LEU A 67 28.55 -0.56 2.56
C LEU A 67 28.63 -1.49 3.79
N THR A 68 29.34 -2.61 3.67
CA THR A 68 29.63 -3.55 4.77
C THR A 68 30.69 -3.06 5.75
N ASP A 69 31.38 -1.95 5.46
CA ASP A 69 32.36 -1.38 6.39
C ASP A 69 31.65 -0.74 7.59
N GLU A 70 32.24 -0.86 8.79
CA GLU A 70 31.64 -0.47 10.07
C GLU A 70 31.10 0.97 10.10
N LYS A 71 31.80 1.91 9.44
CA LYS A 71 31.37 3.32 9.37
C LYS A 71 30.03 3.55 8.66
N HIS A 72 29.59 2.60 7.82
CA HIS A 72 28.32 2.66 7.07
C HIS A 72 27.24 1.78 7.70
N TYR A 73 27.47 1.28 8.91
CA TYR A 73 26.59 0.34 9.59
C TYR A 73 25.13 0.75 9.63
N HIS A 74 24.83 2.00 9.99
CA HIS A 74 23.45 2.49 10.03
C HIS A 74 22.78 2.41 8.65
N LEU A 75 23.49 2.85 7.61
CA LEU A 75 23.00 2.83 6.25
C LEU A 75 22.82 1.40 5.71
N LEU A 76 23.71 0.47 6.07
CA LEU A 76 23.58 -0.95 5.76
C LEU A 76 22.32 -1.55 6.37
N VAL A 77 22.08 -1.30 7.65
CA VAL A 77 20.90 -1.78 8.36
C VAL A 77 19.62 -1.22 7.73
N SER A 78 19.57 0.10 7.48
CA SER A 78 18.43 0.73 6.80
C SER A 78 18.17 0.12 5.43
N ALA A 79 19.22 -0.10 4.63
CA ALA A 79 19.11 -0.68 3.30
C ALA A 79 18.59 -2.14 3.33
N LYS A 80 19.08 -2.95 4.27
CA LYS A 80 18.61 -4.33 4.48
C LYS A 80 17.15 -4.36 4.94
N ASP A 81 16.79 -3.53 5.92
CA ASP A 81 15.41 -3.41 6.41
C ASP A 81 14.46 -3.00 5.28
N PHE A 82 14.83 -1.99 4.49
CA PHE A 82 14.03 -1.56 3.35
C PHE A 82 13.81 -2.69 2.34
N VAL A 83 14.88 -3.34 1.85
CA VAL A 83 14.77 -4.40 0.84
C VAL A 83 13.96 -5.57 1.36
N TRP A 84 14.18 -5.99 2.61
CA TRP A 84 13.49 -7.12 3.19
C TRP A 84 12.02 -6.81 3.50
N SER A 85 11.72 -5.58 3.95
CA SER A 85 10.34 -5.13 4.22
C SER A 85 9.46 -5.27 2.99
N LEU A 86 9.96 -4.92 1.80
CA LEU A 86 9.20 -5.03 0.55
C LEU A 86 8.70 -6.45 0.28
N HIS A 87 9.36 -7.48 0.82
CA HIS A 87 8.97 -8.88 0.67
C HIS A 87 8.04 -9.35 1.80
N VAL A 88 8.41 -9.10 3.05
CA VAL A 88 7.69 -9.63 4.22
C VAL A 88 6.42 -8.84 4.56
N ASP A 89 6.39 -7.57 4.16
CA ASP A 89 5.29 -6.62 4.33
C ASP A 89 5.26 -5.64 3.14
N PRO A 90 4.75 -6.08 1.98
CA PRO A 90 4.79 -5.30 0.76
C PRO A 90 3.97 -4.01 0.88
N ILE A 91 4.23 -3.08 -0.04
CA ILE A 91 3.46 -1.83 -0.14
C ILE A 91 1.98 -2.15 -0.33
N ASP A 92 1.12 -1.44 0.40
CA ASP A 92 -0.31 -1.70 0.41
C ASP A 92 -0.91 -1.58 -1.01
N GLY A 93 -1.78 -2.53 -1.36
CA GLY A 93 -2.33 -2.66 -2.72
C GLY A 93 -1.36 -3.22 -3.78
N SER A 94 -0.11 -3.52 -3.43
CA SER A 94 0.86 -4.15 -4.32
C SER A 94 0.99 -5.66 -4.08
N LYS A 95 1.27 -6.41 -5.15
CA LYS A 95 1.66 -7.82 -5.01
C LYS A 95 3.04 -7.93 -4.35
N ARG A 96 3.23 -8.98 -3.53
CA ARG A 96 4.54 -9.33 -2.98
C ARG A 96 5.58 -9.45 -4.11
N PRO A 97 6.70 -8.69 -4.06
CA PRO A 97 7.80 -8.81 -5.01
C PRO A 97 8.44 -10.21 -4.96
N SER A 98 8.79 -10.73 -6.14
CA SER A 98 9.64 -11.91 -6.24
C SER A 98 11.08 -11.59 -5.79
N MET A 99 11.85 -12.61 -5.40
CA MET A 99 13.28 -12.42 -5.07
C MET A 99 14.07 -11.79 -6.22
N LYS A 100 13.73 -12.15 -7.47
CA LYS A 100 14.32 -11.53 -8.67
C LYS A 100 14.03 -10.03 -8.76
N THR A 101 12.84 -9.60 -8.35
CA THR A 101 12.48 -8.18 -8.26
C THR A 101 13.33 -7.46 -7.22
N LEU A 102 13.57 -8.09 -6.06
CA LEU A 102 14.46 -7.53 -5.03
C LEU A 102 15.90 -7.41 -5.51
N ILE A 103 16.44 -8.45 -6.17
CA ILE A 103 17.79 -8.40 -6.78
C ILE A 103 17.88 -7.24 -7.79
N SER A 104 16.86 -7.08 -8.64
CA SER A 104 16.83 -6.00 -9.64
C SER A 104 16.75 -4.61 -9.03
N LEU A 105 16.21 -4.49 -7.80
CA LEU A 105 16.13 -3.24 -7.05
C LEU A 105 17.52 -2.75 -6.60
N ILE A 106 18.44 -3.68 -6.29
CA ILE A 106 19.75 -3.38 -5.69
C ILE A 106 20.58 -2.43 -6.55
N ALA A 107 20.51 -2.52 -7.88
CA ALA A 107 21.26 -1.59 -8.74
C ALA A 107 20.81 -0.13 -8.56
N ASN A 108 19.50 0.10 -8.41
CA ASN A 108 18.96 1.44 -8.17
C ASN A 108 19.26 1.91 -6.73
N LEU A 109 19.17 0.99 -5.76
CA LEU A 109 19.52 1.26 -4.37
C LEU A 109 21.00 1.61 -4.23
N ALA A 110 21.90 0.85 -4.85
CA ALA A 110 23.33 1.14 -4.86
C ALA A 110 23.65 2.54 -5.40
N PHE A 111 22.88 3.02 -6.41
CA PHE A 111 23.03 4.39 -6.89
C PHE A 111 22.60 5.42 -5.83
N LEU A 112 21.45 5.22 -5.19
CA LEU A 112 20.98 6.06 -4.07
C LEU A 112 22.01 6.10 -2.93
N LEU A 113 22.49 4.93 -2.48
CA LEU A 113 23.43 4.82 -1.37
C LEU A 113 24.77 5.53 -1.66
N ARG A 114 25.30 5.42 -2.89
CA ARG A 114 26.51 6.16 -3.29
C ARG A 114 26.26 7.67 -3.24
N TRP A 115 25.11 8.12 -3.73
CA TRP A 115 24.76 9.54 -3.69
C TRP A 115 24.58 10.05 -2.26
N MET A 116 23.92 9.27 -1.39
CA MET A 116 23.76 9.60 0.03
C MET A 116 25.11 9.79 0.71
N VAL A 117 26.02 8.83 0.55
CA VAL A 117 27.37 8.89 1.14
C VAL A 117 28.18 10.07 0.59
N SER A 118 28.11 10.35 -0.72
CA SER A 118 28.75 11.54 -1.31
C SER A 118 28.23 12.87 -0.73
N ASN A 119 27.03 12.87 -0.16
CA ASN A 119 26.36 14.04 0.37
C ASN A 119 26.30 14.07 1.91
N GLY A 120 27.04 13.17 2.58
CA GLY A 120 27.07 13.09 4.04
C GLY A 120 25.75 12.60 4.66
N ILE A 121 24.93 11.86 3.91
CA ILE A 121 23.66 11.31 4.35
C ILE A 121 23.88 9.84 4.76
N ASP A 122 23.54 9.50 6.01
CA ASP A 122 23.72 8.15 6.57
C ASP A 122 22.40 7.46 6.95
N ARG A 123 21.26 8.16 6.81
CA ARG A 123 19.91 7.67 7.07
C ARG A 123 18.91 8.06 5.99
N PHE A 124 17.91 7.23 5.73
CA PHE A 124 16.84 7.53 4.78
C PHE A 124 15.95 8.69 5.22
N SER A 125 15.73 8.83 6.53
CA SER A 125 15.00 9.97 7.11
C SER A 125 15.60 11.33 6.76
N GLN A 126 16.93 11.42 6.62
CA GLN A 126 17.65 12.64 6.21
C GLN A 126 17.49 12.98 4.72
N LEU A 127 16.84 12.12 3.93
CA LEU A 127 16.48 12.47 2.55
C LEU A 127 15.37 13.54 2.51
N ALA A 128 14.60 13.69 3.58
CA ALA A 128 13.59 14.74 3.69
C ALA A 128 14.23 16.12 3.44
N GLY A 129 13.63 16.91 2.56
CA GLY A 129 14.18 18.20 2.12
C GLY A 129 15.32 18.14 1.09
N ARG A 130 15.91 16.97 0.81
CA ARG A 130 17.03 16.80 -0.14
C ARG A 130 16.68 15.95 -1.37
N THR A 131 15.44 15.51 -1.50
CA THR A 131 14.98 14.63 -2.59
C THR A 131 15.16 15.25 -3.98
N HIS A 132 15.01 16.57 -4.12
CA HIS A 132 15.23 17.28 -5.40
C HIS A 132 16.70 17.27 -5.83
N GLU A 133 17.65 17.33 -4.89
CA GLU A 133 19.08 17.17 -5.20
C GLU A 133 19.35 15.75 -5.77
N TYR A 134 18.68 14.73 -5.20
CA TYR A 134 18.76 13.37 -5.73
C TYR A 134 18.16 13.23 -7.12
N VAL A 135 17.08 13.97 -7.45
CA VAL A 135 16.52 13.98 -8.82
C VAL A 135 17.56 14.43 -9.84
N ILE A 136 18.32 15.49 -9.53
CA ILE A 136 19.40 15.98 -10.39
C ILE A 136 20.48 14.90 -10.55
N ALA A 137 20.90 14.27 -9.46
CA ALA A 137 21.88 13.19 -9.51
C ALA A 137 21.38 11.97 -10.29
N ALA A 138 20.12 11.57 -10.11
CA ALA A 138 19.52 10.44 -10.80
C ALA A 138 19.48 10.64 -12.32
N ARG A 139 19.22 11.88 -12.78
CA ARG A 139 19.28 12.30 -14.19
C ARG A 139 20.71 12.33 -14.73
N ASN A 140 21.66 12.87 -13.97
CA ASN A 140 23.05 13.07 -14.41
C ASN A 140 23.94 11.82 -14.23
N GLY A 141 23.49 10.82 -13.48
CA GLY A 141 24.28 9.65 -13.09
C GLY A 141 24.43 8.58 -14.18
N GLY A 142 24.79 8.98 -15.40
CA GLY A 142 25.12 8.09 -16.52
C GLY A 142 23.96 7.22 -17.03
N ALA A 143 22.72 7.61 -16.74
CA ALA A 143 21.53 6.91 -17.22
C ALA A 143 21.00 7.59 -18.49
N ASP A 144 21.47 7.14 -19.66
CA ASP A 144 20.96 7.67 -20.94
C ASP A 144 19.46 7.36 -21.15
N ALA A 145 18.97 6.30 -20.49
CA ALA A 145 17.57 5.90 -20.55
C ALA A 145 16.74 6.55 -19.43
N LYS A 146 15.73 7.33 -19.81
CA LYS A 146 14.68 7.86 -18.93
C LYS A 146 14.06 6.79 -18.02
N THR A 147 13.93 5.55 -18.51
CA THR A 147 13.45 4.38 -17.74
C THR A 147 14.30 4.09 -16.51
N THR A 148 15.63 4.25 -16.60
CA THR A 148 16.53 4.03 -15.46
C THR A 148 16.37 5.15 -14.43
N VAL A 149 16.26 6.41 -14.88
CA VAL A 149 15.95 7.55 -13.99
C VAL A 149 14.65 7.31 -13.26
N MET A 150 13.58 6.92 -13.97
CA MET A 150 12.29 6.58 -13.36
C MET A 150 12.42 5.48 -12.32
N ARG A 151 13.16 4.39 -12.59
CA ARG A 151 13.36 3.31 -11.62
C ARG A 151 14.10 3.78 -10.36
N ARG A 152 15.09 4.66 -10.50
CA ARG A 152 15.79 5.29 -9.37
C ARG A 152 14.85 6.16 -8.54
N LEU A 153 13.95 6.90 -9.18
CA LEU A 153 12.98 7.75 -8.48
C LEU A 153 11.86 6.92 -7.82
N LEU A 154 11.31 5.92 -8.52
CA LEU A 154 10.34 4.99 -7.95
C LEU A 154 10.87 4.27 -6.70
N LEU A 155 12.18 4.03 -6.60
CA LEU A 155 12.81 3.50 -5.40
C LEU A 155 12.55 4.41 -4.17
N VAL A 156 12.65 5.73 -4.34
CA VAL A 156 12.46 6.70 -3.27
C VAL A 156 10.98 6.81 -2.87
N GLU A 157 10.06 6.73 -3.83
CA GLU A 157 8.63 6.58 -3.52
C GLU A 157 8.36 5.30 -2.72
N LYS A 158 9.02 4.18 -3.08
CA LYS A 158 8.90 2.93 -2.32
C LYS A 158 9.44 3.05 -0.90
N LEU A 159 10.53 3.81 -0.69
CA LEU A 159 11.05 4.09 0.66
C LEU A 159 10.00 4.82 1.52
N HIS A 160 9.36 5.84 0.95
CA HIS A 160 8.28 6.56 1.64
C HIS A 160 7.05 5.65 1.88
N ALA A 161 6.67 4.84 0.90
CA ALA A 161 5.53 3.93 1.02
C ALA A 161 5.73 2.83 2.07
N GLN A 162 6.96 2.58 2.52
CA GLN A 162 7.29 1.69 3.64
C GLN A 162 7.42 2.43 4.98
N ALA A 163 7.05 3.70 5.06
CA ALA A 163 7.00 4.44 6.32
C ALA A 163 6.14 3.70 7.36
N GLY A 164 6.65 3.62 8.59
CA GLY A 164 6.02 2.86 9.68
C GLY A 164 6.26 1.34 9.63
N LYS A 165 6.78 0.76 8.53
CA LYS A 165 7.10 -0.68 8.41
C LYS A 165 8.57 -0.99 8.74
N ILE A 166 9.43 0.03 8.70
CA ILE A 166 10.87 -0.01 8.99
C ILE A 166 11.25 1.13 9.94
N ASP A 167 12.39 1.01 10.63
CA ASP A 167 12.80 1.97 11.66
C ASP A 167 13.36 3.28 11.06
N ASP A 168 14.08 3.20 9.93
CA ASP A 168 14.58 4.36 9.19
C ASP A 168 13.89 4.44 7.83
N PHE A 169 13.01 5.43 7.68
CA PHE A 169 12.17 5.63 6.51
C PHE A 169 12.19 7.09 6.09
N LEU A 170 11.70 7.36 4.87
CA LEU A 170 11.47 8.72 4.39
C LEU A 170 10.09 9.21 4.88
N PRO A 171 10.01 10.19 5.81
CA PRO A 171 8.75 10.56 6.46
C PRO A 171 7.75 11.26 5.54
N GLU A 172 8.23 12.02 4.55
CA GLU A 172 7.39 12.82 3.68
C GLU A 172 7.45 12.29 2.24
N HIS A 173 6.37 12.48 1.48
CA HIS A 173 6.38 12.12 0.07
C HIS A 173 7.51 12.87 -0.65
N PRO A 174 8.39 12.18 -1.42
CA PRO A 174 9.63 12.78 -1.89
C PRO A 174 9.45 13.94 -2.88
N TRP A 175 8.30 14.03 -3.52
CA TRP A 175 7.91 15.11 -4.43
C TRP A 175 6.40 15.34 -4.35
N PRO A 176 5.92 16.12 -3.37
CA PRO A 176 4.51 16.48 -3.28
C PRO A 176 4.15 17.27 -4.54
N LEU A 177 3.14 16.82 -5.29
CA LEU A 177 2.68 17.36 -6.58
C LEU A 177 3.31 16.79 -7.86
N GLU A 178 4.38 16.00 -7.78
CA GLU A 178 4.95 15.37 -8.98
C GLU A 178 4.94 13.84 -8.88
N SER A 179 5.59 13.15 -9.82
CA SER A 179 5.79 11.71 -9.78
C SER A 179 7.14 11.33 -10.37
N ALA A 180 7.65 10.15 -10.03
CA ALA A 180 8.85 9.58 -10.65
C ALA A 180 8.79 9.58 -12.19
N TYR A 181 7.61 9.39 -12.78
CA TYR A 181 7.40 9.38 -14.23
C TYR A 181 7.58 10.75 -14.88
N ILE A 182 7.03 11.79 -14.24
CA ILE A 182 7.15 13.19 -14.67
C ILE A 182 8.60 13.62 -14.51
N LEU A 183 9.19 13.37 -13.34
CA LEU A 183 10.56 13.73 -13.02
C LEU A 183 11.59 12.98 -13.86
N ALA A 184 11.29 11.78 -14.35
CA ALA A 184 12.13 11.08 -15.31
C ALA A 184 11.93 11.53 -16.77
N GLY A 185 10.94 12.39 -17.03
CA GLY A 185 10.60 12.87 -18.37
C GLY A 185 10.01 11.79 -19.29
N ILE A 186 9.49 10.69 -18.73
CA ILE A 186 8.80 9.61 -19.47
C ILE A 186 7.39 10.06 -19.84
N ASP A 187 6.67 10.58 -18.85
CA ASP A 187 5.29 11.00 -19.02
C ASP A 187 5.21 12.53 -19.05
N GLN A 188 5.28 13.09 -20.26
CA GLN A 188 4.96 14.49 -20.49
C GLN A 188 3.46 14.73 -20.70
N ARG A 189 2.65 13.67 -20.85
CA ARG A 189 1.19 13.78 -20.97
C ARG A 189 0.55 14.06 -19.61
N MET A 190 1.17 13.59 -18.51
CA MET A 190 0.73 13.84 -17.14
C MET A 190 1.46 14.98 -16.43
N ALA A 191 2.56 15.52 -16.98
CA ALA A 191 3.27 16.69 -16.43
C ALA A 191 2.38 17.94 -16.29
N HIS A 192 1.25 17.99 -17.02
CA HIS A 192 0.25 19.06 -16.98
C HIS A 192 -1.08 18.64 -16.32
N ARG A 193 -1.18 17.43 -15.76
CA ARG A 193 -2.39 16.99 -15.06
C ARG A 193 -2.40 17.56 -13.65
N ILE A 194 -2.85 18.80 -13.55
CA ILE A 194 -3.36 19.36 -12.30
C ILE A 194 -4.49 18.42 -11.84
N PRO A 195 -4.55 18.02 -10.55
CA PRO A 195 -5.68 17.28 -10.01
C PRO A 195 -6.98 17.96 -10.42
N LYS A 196 -7.76 17.31 -11.31
CA LYS A 196 -9.06 17.84 -11.75
C LYS A 196 -10.12 17.71 -10.67
N THR A 197 -9.88 16.84 -9.69
CA THR A 197 -10.72 16.72 -8.51
C THR A 197 -10.53 18.00 -7.71
N LEU A 198 -11.43 18.94 -7.93
CA LEU A 198 -11.52 20.15 -7.13
C LEU A 198 -11.73 19.74 -5.67
N VAL A 199 -11.02 20.40 -4.76
CA VAL A 199 -11.32 20.28 -3.33
C VAL A 199 -12.74 20.80 -3.14
N ILE A 200 -13.57 20.02 -2.45
CA ILE A 200 -14.92 20.45 -2.10
C ILE A 200 -14.78 21.69 -1.21
N PRO A 201 -15.37 22.85 -1.58
CA PRO A 201 -15.30 24.04 -0.74
C PRO A 201 -15.83 23.75 0.65
N ASP A 202 -15.19 24.31 1.68
CA ASP A 202 -15.51 24.03 3.09
C ASP A 202 -16.99 24.23 3.41
N GLU A 203 -17.63 25.26 2.86
CA GLU A 203 -19.07 25.51 3.03
C GLU A 203 -19.90 24.32 2.52
N THR A 204 -19.65 23.87 1.28
CA THR A 204 -20.32 22.71 0.69
C THR A 204 -20.02 21.44 1.48
N PHE A 205 -18.79 21.27 1.92
CA PHE A 205 -18.34 20.10 2.70
C PHE A 205 -19.07 20.02 4.04
N ILE A 206 -19.15 21.13 4.78
CA ILE A 206 -19.83 21.22 6.06
C ILE A 206 -21.33 20.96 5.90
N GLN A 207 -21.99 21.51 4.87
CA GLN A 207 -23.40 21.26 4.62
C GLN A 207 -23.67 19.80 4.26
N LEU A 208 -22.82 19.20 3.42
CA LEU A 208 -22.92 17.78 3.07
C LEU A 208 -22.76 16.89 4.30
N ALA A 209 -21.78 17.20 5.16
CA ALA A 209 -21.54 16.50 6.43
C ALA A 209 -22.73 16.57 7.36
N LYS A 210 -23.21 17.79 7.60
CA LYS A 210 -24.36 18.01 8.47
C LYS A 210 -25.57 17.22 7.98
N ARG A 211 -25.87 17.28 6.68
CA ARG A 211 -27.03 16.59 6.13
C ARG A 211 -26.90 15.06 6.17
N ALA A 212 -25.71 14.54 5.95
CA ALA A 212 -25.46 13.09 6.06
C ALA A 212 -25.63 12.60 7.50
N ILE A 213 -25.10 13.34 8.48
CA ILE A 213 -25.26 13.02 9.91
C ILE A 213 -26.73 13.08 10.31
N GLU A 214 -27.42 14.19 10.03
CA GLU A 214 -28.87 14.34 10.29
C GLU A 214 -29.68 13.20 9.68
N TYR A 215 -29.39 12.83 8.43
CA TYR A 215 -30.11 11.75 7.76
C TYR A 215 -29.89 10.39 8.44
N ILE A 216 -28.67 10.10 8.91
CA ILE A 216 -28.40 8.88 9.68
C ILE A 216 -29.14 8.93 11.02
N ASP A 217 -28.98 10.00 11.78
CA ASP A 217 -29.56 10.14 13.13
C ASP A 217 -31.09 10.07 13.10
N ASP A 218 -31.70 10.75 12.12
CA ASP A 218 -33.16 10.86 12.03
C ASP A 218 -33.82 9.65 11.36
N GLN A 219 -33.19 9.05 10.35
CA GLN A 219 -33.86 8.08 9.47
C GLN A 219 -33.35 6.64 9.58
N ALA A 220 -32.12 6.42 10.07
CA ALA A 220 -31.50 5.08 10.00
C ALA A 220 -32.30 4.02 10.74
N LYS A 221 -32.76 4.33 11.96
CA LYS A 221 -33.49 3.39 12.81
C LYS A 221 -34.76 2.90 12.12
N ASP A 222 -35.54 3.83 11.56
CA ASP A 222 -36.82 3.51 10.96
C ASP A 222 -36.64 2.77 9.63
N ILE A 223 -35.75 3.26 8.74
CA ILE A 223 -35.45 2.60 7.46
C ILE A 223 -34.98 1.16 7.70
N LEU A 224 -34.06 0.94 8.63
CA LEU A 224 -33.53 -0.40 8.93
C LEU A 224 -34.58 -1.30 9.55
N SER A 225 -35.40 -0.80 10.48
CA SER A 225 -36.49 -1.57 11.08
C SER A 225 -37.50 -2.03 10.02
N ILE A 226 -37.86 -1.15 9.09
CA ILE A 226 -38.83 -1.45 8.03
C ILE A 226 -38.21 -2.42 7.02
N GLN A 227 -36.91 -2.28 6.73
CA GLN A 227 -36.18 -3.24 5.90
C GLN A 227 -36.21 -4.63 6.52
N THR A 228 -35.90 -4.75 7.82
CA THR A 228 -35.92 -6.03 8.53
C THR A 228 -37.32 -6.65 8.49
N GLU A 229 -38.36 -5.87 8.76
CA GLU A 229 -39.74 -6.37 8.71
C GLU A 229 -40.13 -6.85 7.28
N ALA A 230 -39.72 -6.11 6.25
CA ALA A 230 -39.98 -6.50 4.86
C ALA A 230 -39.24 -7.79 4.49
N GLU A 231 -37.99 -7.95 4.93
CA GLU A 231 -37.18 -9.16 4.73
C GLU A 231 -37.75 -10.37 5.48
N GLU A 232 -38.25 -10.16 6.69
CA GLU A 232 -38.94 -11.19 7.49
C GLU A 232 -40.24 -11.64 6.82
N ALA A 233 -41.06 -10.70 6.33
CA ALA A 233 -42.29 -11.02 5.61
C ALA A 233 -42.02 -11.84 4.33
N MET A 234 -40.99 -11.45 3.57
CA MET A 234 -40.53 -12.20 2.39
C MET A 234 -40.02 -13.60 2.76
N THR A 235 -39.26 -13.71 3.85
CA THR A 235 -38.68 -14.97 4.30
C THR A 235 -39.75 -15.92 4.86
N ALA A 236 -40.71 -15.41 5.63
CA ALA A 236 -41.86 -16.17 6.12
C ALA A 236 -42.69 -16.74 4.96
N THR A 237 -42.87 -15.95 3.89
CA THR A 237 -43.57 -16.38 2.67
C THR A 237 -42.83 -17.52 1.97
N ARG A 238 -41.50 -17.43 1.86
CA ARG A 238 -40.67 -18.55 1.34
C ARG A 238 -40.81 -19.81 2.19
N ARG A 239 -40.82 -19.68 3.53
CA ARG A 239 -41.00 -20.82 4.45
C ARG A 239 -42.36 -21.50 4.29
N ARG A 240 -43.38 -20.78 3.83
CA ARG A 240 -44.72 -21.32 3.49
C ARG A 240 -44.76 -22.04 2.14
N GLY A 241 -43.64 -22.16 1.44
CA GLY A 241 -43.52 -22.91 0.18
C GLY A 241 -43.80 -22.12 -1.09
N VAL A 242 -43.99 -20.79 -0.99
CA VAL A 242 -44.15 -19.93 -2.18
C VAL A 242 -42.79 -19.74 -2.84
N THR A 243 -42.70 -20.07 -4.13
CA THR A 243 -41.48 -19.98 -4.93
C THR A 243 -41.49 -18.82 -5.93
N ASP A 244 -42.67 -18.29 -6.25
CA ASP A 244 -42.82 -17.17 -7.18
C ASP A 244 -42.31 -15.86 -6.55
N LYS A 245 -41.31 -15.26 -7.19
CA LYS A 245 -40.65 -14.03 -6.74
C LYS A 245 -41.62 -12.85 -6.68
N ILE A 246 -42.55 -12.72 -7.62
CA ILE A 246 -43.49 -11.59 -7.67
C ILE A 246 -44.35 -11.60 -6.41
N TYR A 247 -44.86 -12.78 -6.03
CA TYR A 247 -45.64 -12.92 -4.82
C TYR A 247 -44.81 -12.65 -3.57
N ILE A 248 -43.59 -13.18 -3.48
CA ILE A 248 -42.68 -12.92 -2.35
C ILE A 248 -42.42 -11.42 -2.19
N TYR A 249 -42.02 -10.72 -3.26
CA TYR A 249 -41.77 -9.27 -3.23
C TYR A 249 -43.04 -8.46 -2.96
N GLY A 250 -44.22 -8.99 -3.31
CA GLY A 250 -45.51 -8.40 -2.95
C GLY A 250 -45.70 -8.25 -1.43
N PHE A 251 -45.24 -9.22 -0.63
CA PHE A 251 -45.31 -9.12 0.84
C PHE A 251 -44.37 -8.04 1.38
N GLY A 252 -43.13 -7.97 0.90
CA GLY A 252 -42.22 -6.88 1.26
C GLY A 252 -42.74 -5.51 0.83
N THR A 253 -43.40 -5.43 -0.33
CA THR A 253 -44.05 -4.22 -0.83
C THR A 253 -45.21 -3.79 0.07
N ASN A 254 -45.99 -4.74 0.62
CA ASN A 254 -47.07 -4.42 1.55
C ASN A 254 -46.54 -3.86 2.87
N VAL A 255 -45.44 -4.40 3.40
CA VAL A 255 -44.76 -3.84 4.58
C VAL A 255 -44.28 -2.43 4.30
N ALA A 256 -43.57 -2.20 3.19
CA ALA A 256 -43.12 -0.87 2.81
C ALA A 256 -44.29 0.13 2.71
N ARG A 257 -45.42 -0.28 2.12
CA ARG A 257 -46.64 0.54 2.03
C ARG A 257 -47.29 0.84 3.37
N ALA A 258 -47.29 -0.12 4.29
CA ALA A 258 -47.82 0.10 5.63
C ALA A 258 -47.06 1.21 6.38
N HIS A 259 -45.78 1.38 6.08
CA HIS A 259 -44.91 2.42 6.64
C HIS A 259 -44.80 3.68 5.75
N GLY A 260 -45.71 3.85 4.79
CA GLY A 260 -45.82 5.09 4.01
C GLY A 260 -44.97 5.14 2.73
N TYR A 261 -44.24 4.08 2.38
CA TYR A 261 -43.51 4.02 1.10
C TYR A 261 -44.43 3.59 -0.05
N PRO A 262 -44.28 4.13 -1.27
CA PRO A 262 -45.03 3.65 -2.45
C PRO A 262 -44.85 2.15 -2.73
N GLY A 263 -43.68 1.61 -2.38
CA GLY A 263 -43.38 0.18 -2.44
C GLY A 263 -41.96 -0.15 -1.99
N LEU A 264 -41.60 -1.42 -2.16
CA LEU A 264 -40.30 -1.95 -1.73
C LEU A 264 -39.11 -1.32 -2.48
N ARG A 265 -39.34 -0.85 -3.71
CA ARG A 265 -38.30 -0.18 -4.50
C ARG A 265 -37.90 1.14 -3.86
N GLU A 266 -38.87 1.94 -3.46
CA GLU A 266 -38.67 3.24 -2.84
C GLU A 266 -38.00 3.09 -1.46
N LEU A 267 -38.37 2.08 -0.67
CA LEU A 267 -37.61 1.71 0.53
C LEU A 267 -36.13 1.37 0.19
N GLY A 268 -35.89 0.65 -0.90
CA GLY A 268 -34.54 0.36 -1.40
C GLY A 268 -33.73 1.58 -1.81
N VAL A 269 -34.39 2.65 -2.29
CA VAL A 269 -33.75 3.94 -2.57
C VAL A 269 -33.30 4.60 -1.27
N GLU A 270 -34.16 4.63 -0.25
CA GLU A 270 -33.80 5.21 1.06
C GLU A 270 -32.66 4.43 1.75
N ILE A 271 -32.64 3.10 1.62
CA ILE A 271 -31.50 2.27 2.09
C ILE A 271 -30.21 2.63 1.35
N SER A 272 -30.29 2.88 0.04
CA SER A 272 -29.14 3.31 -0.74
C SER A 272 -28.66 4.70 -0.32
N MET A 273 -29.57 5.62 -0.06
CA MET A 273 -29.26 6.95 0.49
C MET A 273 -28.64 6.86 1.88
N LEU A 274 -29.12 5.95 2.74
CA LEU A 274 -28.52 5.70 4.04
C LEU A 274 -27.07 5.21 3.92
N LYS A 275 -26.80 4.28 2.99
CA LYS A 275 -25.42 3.84 2.69
C LYS A 275 -24.55 4.99 2.17
N THR A 276 -25.11 5.85 1.32
CA THR A 276 -24.40 7.05 0.84
C THR A 276 -24.09 8.01 1.98
N ALA A 277 -25.01 8.23 2.91
CA ALA A 277 -24.78 9.06 4.09
C ALA A 277 -23.67 8.47 4.97
N CYS A 278 -23.68 7.16 5.24
CA CYS A 278 -22.61 6.49 5.98
C CYS A 278 -21.25 6.61 5.28
N TYR A 279 -21.22 6.38 3.96
CA TYR A 279 -20.01 6.55 3.14
C TYR A 279 -19.44 7.95 3.30
N ILE A 280 -20.30 8.96 3.18
CA ILE A 280 -19.95 10.37 3.32
C ILE A 280 -19.34 10.62 4.71
N CYS A 281 -20.03 10.26 5.80
CA CYS A 281 -19.53 10.45 7.16
C CYS A 281 -18.17 9.79 7.40
N ILE A 282 -18.01 8.51 7.01
CA ILE A 282 -16.75 7.79 7.21
C ILE A 282 -15.62 8.47 6.44
N ASN A 283 -15.78 8.77 5.15
CA ASN A 283 -14.70 9.39 4.35
C ASN A 283 -14.31 10.77 4.90
N MET A 284 -15.29 11.54 5.37
CA MET A 284 -15.03 12.90 5.83
C MET A 284 -14.18 12.96 7.10
N PHE A 285 -14.31 11.99 8.00
CA PHE A 285 -13.53 11.97 9.24
C PHE A 285 -12.29 11.09 9.20
N SER A 286 -12.20 10.15 8.26
CA SER A 286 -11.07 9.19 8.18
C SER A 286 -10.08 9.46 7.05
N GLY A 287 -10.49 10.16 5.98
CA GLY A 287 -9.67 10.34 4.78
C GLY A 287 -9.38 9.05 4.01
N LEU A 288 -10.12 7.97 4.28
CA LEU A 288 -9.97 6.68 3.60
C LEU A 288 -10.21 6.82 2.09
N ARG A 289 -9.46 6.04 1.31
CA ARG A 289 -9.72 5.86 -0.12
C ARG A 289 -10.94 4.98 -0.32
N ASN A 290 -11.64 5.15 -1.44
CA ASN A 290 -12.80 4.32 -1.79
C ASN A 290 -12.49 2.81 -1.73
N SER A 291 -11.30 2.37 -2.14
CA SER A 291 -10.89 0.95 -2.04
C SER A 291 -10.74 0.46 -0.61
N GLU A 292 -10.31 1.31 0.32
CA GLU A 292 -10.15 0.98 1.73
C GLU A 292 -11.53 0.90 2.39
N MET A 293 -12.42 1.84 2.06
CA MET A 293 -13.81 1.82 2.53
C MET A 293 -14.58 0.57 2.12
N MET A 294 -14.43 0.16 0.86
CA MET A 294 -15.08 -1.05 0.34
C MET A 294 -14.50 -2.35 0.91
N SER A 295 -13.41 -2.26 1.68
CA SER A 295 -12.76 -3.40 2.36
C SER A 295 -13.07 -3.46 3.85
N LEU A 296 -13.90 -2.56 4.38
CA LEU A 296 -14.34 -2.60 5.78
C LEU A 296 -15.20 -3.84 6.03
N ASP A 297 -14.83 -4.62 7.05
CA ASP A 297 -15.61 -5.75 7.54
C ASP A 297 -16.60 -5.28 8.62
N SER A 298 -17.55 -6.13 9.01
CA SER A 298 -18.39 -5.85 10.18
C SER A 298 -17.53 -5.74 11.45
N GLU A 299 -17.88 -4.81 12.35
CA GLU A 299 -17.18 -4.56 13.63
C GLU A 299 -15.77 -3.94 13.52
N CYS A 300 -15.45 -3.29 12.40
CA CYS A 300 -14.14 -2.64 12.20
C CYS A 300 -14.00 -1.24 12.83
N ILE A 301 -15.08 -0.65 13.36
CA ILE A 301 -15.14 0.70 13.95
C ILE A 301 -15.95 0.65 15.24
#